data_AF-A0A9D1TP98-F1
#
_entry.id   AF-A0A9D1TP98-F1
#
_cell.length_a   1.000
_cell.length_b   1.000
_cell.length_c   1.000
_cell.angle_alpha   90.00
_cell.angle_beta   90.00
_cell.angle_gamma   90.00
#
_symmetry.space_group_name_H-M   'P 1'
#
loop_
_entity.id
_entity.type
_entity.pdbx_description
1 polymer ?
#
loop_
_entity_poly.entity_id
_entity_poly.type
_entity_poly.pdbx_seq_one_letter_code
_entity_poly.pdbx_strand_id
1 'polypeptide(L)'
;SKGWYDTRQLMRREYERLANRRRAKANQVYHDITAGRTVIVMQDENIKGWHKGLFGKQVQNSALGTLKGKLKSNKNVLVIDRFFPSTRMCPECELIHESITLSDRTFFCDRCGYSEDRDIKAAKTLLLAGKHKIACTLPEQKRTPVERKSAFDTSYEIWELSAKRPEKGKSPEAPSSKH
;
A
#
# COMPACT_ATOMS: atom_id res chain seq x y z
N SER A 1 24.75 23.84 -36.12
CA SER A 1 26.14 23.42 -36.42
C SER A 1 26.31 21.93 -36.13
N LYS A 2 27.31 21.27 -36.74
CA LYS A 2 27.60 19.83 -36.56
C LYS A 2 27.79 19.44 -35.09
N GLY A 3 28.49 20.28 -34.31
CA GLY A 3 28.72 20.05 -32.87
C GLY A 3 27.46 20.02 -31.98
N TRP A 4 26.40 20.74 -32.34
CA TRP A 4 25.12 20.66 -31.60
C TRP A 4 24.44 19.30 -31.81
N TYR A 5 24.49 18.77 -33.04
CA TYR A 5 23.91 17.48 -33.36
C TYR A 5 24.65 16.35 -32.63
N ASP A 6 25.98 16.37 -32.67
CA ASP A 6 26.83 15.37 -32.00
C ASP A 6 26.61 15.38 -30.47
N THR A 7 26.54 16.57 -29.86
CA THR A 7 26.23 16.73 -28.42
C THR A 7 24.83 16.18 -28.09
N ARG A 8 23.83 16.42 -28.94
CA ARG A 8 22.46 15.90 -28.75
C ARG A 8 22.39 14.38 -28.85
N GLN A 9 23.19 13.76 -29.72
CA GLN A 9 23.28 12.31 -29.84
C GLN A 9 23.96 11.67 -28.62
N LEU A 10 25.05 12.27 -28.12
CA LEU A 10 25.69 11.83 -26.88
C LEU A 10 24.71 11.92 -25.70
N MET A 11 24.03 13.05 -25.54
CA MET A 11 23.00 13.24 -24.52
C MET A 11 21.94 12.14 -24.58
N ARG A 12 21.40 11.85 -25.77
CA ARG A 12 20.41 10.76 -25.97
C ARG A 12 20.94 9.41 -25.49
N ARG A 13 22.17 9.03 -25.86
CA ARG A 13 22.78 7.75 -25.46
C ARG A 13 22.93 7.65 -23.95
N GLU A 14 23.30 8.73 -23.26
CA GLU A 14 23.38 8.71 -21.78
C GLU A 14 22.00 8.55 -21.12
N TYR A 15 20.98 9.25 -21.63
CA TYR A 15 19.61 9.05 -21.14
C TYR A 15 19.11 7.62 -21.37
N GLU A 16 19.44 7.02 -22.52
CA GLU A 16 19.13 5.62 -22.81
C GLU A 16 19.83 4.67 -21.82
N ARG A 17 21.12 4.87 -21.52
CA ARG A 17 21.84 4.08 -20.51
C ARG A 17 21.22 4.20 -19.12
N LEU A 18 20.82 5.41 -18.71
CA LEU A 18 20.12 5.63 -17.44
C LEU A 18 18.74 4.96 -17.41
N ALA A 19 18.00 5.00 -18.51
CA ALA A 19 16.73 4.29 -18.64
C ALA A 19 16.91 2.77 -18.58
N ASN A 20 17.92 2.22 -19.26
CA ASN A 20 18.23 0.79 -19.26
C ASN A 20 18.64 0.28 -17.88
N ARG A 21 19.49 1.02 -17.14
CA ARG A 21 19.82 0.68 -15.75
C ARG A 21 18.59 0.64 -14.85
N ARG A 22 17.69 1.62 -14.96
CA ARG A 22 16.43 1.64 -14.20
C ARG A 22 15.52 0.45 -14.54
N ARG A 23 15.38 0.12 -15.84
CA ARG A 23 14.63 -1.06 -16.28
C ARG A 23 15.25 -2.36 -15.78
N ALA A 24 16.57 -2.49 -15.85
CA ALA A 24 17.27 -3.67 -15.33
C ALA A 24 17.01 -3.86 -13.83
N LYS A 25 17.07 -2.79 -13.05
CA LYS A 25 16.75 -2.86 -11.61
C LYS A 25 15.29 -3.20 -11.35
N ALA A 26 14.35 -2.62 -12.09
CA ALA A 26 12.93 -2.98 -12.00
C ALA A 26 12.71 -4.47 -12.33
N ASN A 27 13.38 -4.99 -13.35
CA ASN A 27 13.28 -6.38 -13.77
C ASN A 27 13.82 -7.32 -12.69
N GLN A 28 15.00 -7.03 -12.15
CA GLN A 28 15.61 -7.80 -11.07
C GLN A 28 14.64 -7.91 -9.88
N VAL A 29 14.18 -6.77 -9.36
CA VAL A 29 13.24 -6.75 -8.22
C VAL A 29 11.92 -7.42 -8.55
N TYR A 30 11.40 -7.25 -9.77
CA TYR A 30 10.20 -7.93 -10.22
C TYR A 30 10.37 -9.46 -10.18
N HIS A 31 11.50 -9.97 -10.69
CA HIS A 31 11.80 -11.40 -10.63
C HIS A 31 11.95 -11.88 -9.19
N ASP A 32 12.66 -11.13 -8.34
CA ASP A 32 12.86 -11.48 -6.93
C ASP A 32 11.53 -11.57 -6.17
N ILE A 33 10.57 -10.69 -6.47
CA ILE A 33 9.22 -10.67 -5.88
C ILE A 33 8.32 -11.76 -6.48
N THR A 34 8.42 -12.07 -7.77
CA THR A 34 7.47 -12.97 -8.44
C THR A 34 7.90 -14.42 -8.47
N ALA A 35 9.20 -14.70 -8.38
CA ALA A 35 9.73 -16.06 -8.41
C ALA A 35 9.14 -16.91 -7.27
N GLY A 36 8.56 -18.05 -7.63
CA GLY A 36 8.03 -19.05 -6.68
C GLY A 36 6.80 -18.62 -5.87
N ARG A 37 6.19 -17.46 -6.15
CA ARG A 37 5.02 -16.96 -5.39
C ARG A 37 3.73 -17.08 -6.20
N THR A 38 2.74 -17.72 -5.60
CA THR A 38 1.41 -17.94 -6.19
C THR A 38 0.48 -16.75 -6.01
N VAL A 39 0.59 -16.07 -4.86
CA VAL A 39 -0.18 -14.87 -4.53
C VAL A 39 0.76 -13.82 -3.99
N ILE A 40 0.66 -12.62 -4.57
CA ILE A 40 1.41 -11.43 -4.15
C ILE A 40 0.37 -10.35 -3.87
N VAL A 41 0.45 -9.70 -2.72
CA VAL A 41 -0.48 -8.62 -2.37
C VAL A 41 0.28 -7.31 -2.32
N MET A 42 -0.28 -6.27 -2.94
CA MET A 42 0.29 -4.93 -2.89
C MET A 42 -0.80 -3.87 -2.73
N GLN A 43 -0.45 -2.75 -2.09
CA GLN A 43 -1.30 -1.57 -2.03
C GLN A 43 -1.08 -0.67 -3.24
N ASP A 44 -2.15 -0.03 -3.74
CA ASP A 44 -2.05 0.92 -4.86
C ASP A 44 -1.46 2.30 -4.46
N GLU A 45 -0.18 2.33 -4.09
CA GLU A 45 0.47 3.56 -3.63
C GLU A 45 0.48 4.69 -4.66
N ASN A 46 0.24 5.94 -4.25
CA ASN A 46 0.26 7.08 -5.16
C ASN A 46 1.69 7.57 -5.47
N ILE A 47 2.46 6.75 -6.20
CA ILE A 47 3.82 7.07 -6.65
C ILE A 47 3.86 8.41 -7.42
N LYS A 48 2.80 8.71 -8.19
CA LYS A 48 2.62 10.01 -8.89
C LYS A 48 2.58 11.19 -7.92
N GLY A 49 1.93 11.02 -6.77
CA GLY A 49 1.90 12.01 -5.69
C GLY A 49 3.26 12.21 -5.02
N TRP A 50 4.04 11.14 -4.84
CA TRP A 50 5.39 11.23 -4.25
C TRP A 50 6.36 12.05 -5.10
N HIS A 51 6.14 12.10 -6.43
CA HIS A 51 6.93 12.95 -7.33
C HIS A 51 6.73 14.45 -7.10
N LYS A 52 5.60 14.88 -6.51
CA LYS A 52 5.26 16.29 -6.28
C LYS A 52 5.65 16.80 -4.89
N GLY A 53 6.05 15.90 -3.98
CA GLY A 53 6.41 16.23 -2.60
C GLY A 53 7.92 16.11 -2.30
N LEU A 54 8.25 15.94 -1.03
CA LEU A 54 9.61 15.94 -0.46
C LEU A 54 10.61 14.96 -1.11
N PHE A 55 10.13 13.91 -1.80
CA PHE A 55 10.95 12.84 -2.39
C PHE A 55 11.07 12.91 -3.92
N GLY A 56 10.68 14.02 -4.55
CA GLY A 56 10.54 14.16 -6.00
C GLY A 56 11.73 13.65 -6.82
N LYS A 57 12.96 14.07 -6.49
CA LYS A 57 14.19 13.69 -7.23
C LYS A 57 14.60 12.23 -7.03
N GLN A 58 14.40 11.69 -5.82
CA GLN A 58 14.70 10.28 -5.50
C GLN A 58 13.70 9.34 -6.17
N VAL A 59 12.41 9.69 -6.18
CA VAL A 59 11.35 8.90 -6.82
C VAL A 59 11.40 9.01 -8.35
N GLN A 60 11.74 10.18 -8.92
CA GLN A 60 11.96 10.38 -10.37
C GLN A 60 13.10 9.49 -10.92
N ASN A 61 14.15 9.29 -10.13
CA ASN A 61 15.25 8.41 -10.49
C ASN A 61 15.02 6.95 -10.07
N SER A 62 13.90 6.65 -9.41
CA SER A 62 13.57 5.29 -8.96
C SER A 62 13.05 4.41 -10.09
N ALA A 63 13.14 3.10 -9.87
CA ALA A 63 12.56 2.07 -10.73
C ALA A 63 11.10 1.74 -10.37
N LEU A 64 10.50 2.45 -9.39
CA LEU A 64 9.24 2.07 -8.74
C LEU A 64 8.02 2.17 -9.66
N GLY A 65 7.96 3.18 -10.52
CA GLY A 65 6.84 3.32 -11.47
C GLY A 65 6.78 2.16 -12.46
N THR A 66 7.93 1.76 -13.01
CA THR A 66 8.04 0.60 -13.91
C THR A 66 7.73 -0.71 -13.19
N LEU A 67 8.27 -0.89 -11.98
CA LEU A 67 7.99 -2.06 -11.15
C LEU A 67 6.50 -2.19 -10.84
N LYS A 68 5.85 -1.11 -10.40
CA LYS A 68 4.41 -1.05 -10.12
C LYS A 68 3.59 -1.42 -11.36
N GLY A 69 3.93 -0.87 -12.53
CA GLY A 69 3.25 -1.21 -13.79
C GLY A 69 3.33 -2.71 -14.09
N LYS A 70 4.51 -3.31 -13.95
CA LYS A 70 4.72 -4.75 -14.15
C LYS A 70 3.95 -5.61 -13.15
N LEU A 71 3.99 -5.25 -11.86
CA LEU A 71 3.27 -5.97 -10.83
C LEU A 71 1.75 -5.91 -11.07
N LYS A 72 1.20 -4.75 -11.42
CA LYS A 72 -0.23 -4.60 -11.75
C LYS A 72 -0.68 -5.47 -12.93
N SER A 73 0.19 -5.71 -13.90
CA SER A 73 -0.12 -6.58 -15.04
C SER A 73 0.04 -8.08 -14.75
N ASN A 74 0.57 -8.46 -13.59
CA ASN A 74 0.78 -9.86 -13.25
C ASN A 74 -0.48 -10.45 -12.62
N LYS A 75 -0.98 -11.54 -13.21
CA LYS A 75 -2.19 -12.26 -12.77
C LYS A 75 -2.14 -12.79 -11.32
N ASN A 76 -0.93 -13.00 -10.77
CA ASN A 76 -0.73 -13.46 -9.39
C ASN A 76 -0.72 -12.30 -8.38
N VAL A 77 -0.87 -11.06 -8.83
CA VAL A 77 -0.81 -9.87 -7.97
C VAL A 77 -2.22 -9.36 -7.66
N LEU A 78 -2.57 -9.35 -6.38
CA LEU A 78 -3.76 -8.73 -5.84
C LEU A 78 -3.45 -7.29 -5.43
N VAL A 79 -4.13 -6.35 -6.06
CA VAL A 79 -4.03 -4.93 -5.73
C VAL A 79 -5.12 -4.59 -4.71
N ILE A 80 -4.69 -4.09 -3.56
CA ILE A 80 -5.53 -3.53 -2.49
C ILE A 80 -5.67 -2.02 -2.74
N ASP A 81 -6.85 -1.50 -2.39
CA ASP A 81 -7.14 -0.08 -2.52
C ASP A 81 -6.13 0.79 -1.76
N ARG A 82 -5.87 1.98 -2.29
CA ARG A 82 -4.87 2.90 -1.75
C ARG A 82 -5.25 3.47 -0.39
N PHE A 83 -6.53 3.61 -0.08
CA PHE A 83 -7.03 4.18 1.17
C PHE A 83 -7.14 3.13 2.27
N PHE A 84 -6.84 1.86 1.96
CA PHE A 84 -6.78 0.82 2.95
C PHE A 84 -5.75 1.17 4.05
N PRO A 85 -6.14 1.15 5.34
CA PRO A 85 -5.31 1.65 6.43
C PRO A 85 -4.22 0.65 6.86
N SER A 86 -3.40 0.15 5.94
CA SER A 86 -2.40 -0.90 6.18
C SER A 86 -1.44 -0.59 7.33
N THR A 87 -1.03 0.68 7.43
CA THR A 87 -0.13 1.20 8.47
C THR A 87 -0.82 1.51 9.79
N ARG A 88 -2.15 1.60 9.81
CA ARG A 88 -2.95 2.00 10.99
C ARG A 88 -3.79 0.86 11.58
N MET A 89 -4.10 -0.16 10.81
CA MET A 89 -4.89 -1.32 11.25
C MET A 89 -3.98 -2.35 11.90
N CYS A 90 -4.28 -2.82 13.11
CA CYS A 90 -3.59 -3.93 13.81
C CYS A 90 -3.78 -5.27 13.05
N PRO A 91 -2.78 -6.18 12.93
CA PRO A 91 -2.94 -7.39 12.13
C PRO A 91 -3.56 -8.54 12.96
N GLU A 92 -3.65 -8.36 14.28
CA GLU A 92 -4.12 -9.36 15.22
C GLU A 92 -5.55 -9.07 15.68
N CYS A 93 -5.84 -7.82 16.04
CA CYS A 93 -7.15 -7.43 16.55
C CYS A 93 -7.94 -6.52 15.59
N GLU A 94 -7.36 -6.19 14.43
CA GLU A 94 -7.99 -5.40 13.35
C GLU A 94 -8.43 -3.96 13.73
N LEU A 95 -8.08 -3.50 14.94
CA LEU A 95 -8.34 -2.13 15.38
C LEU A 95 -7.60 -1.13 14.46
N ILE A 96 -8.33 -0.11 13.99
CA ILE A 96 -7.77 0.99 13.19
C ILE A 96 -7.41 2.14 14.13
N HIS A 97 -6.12 2.48 14.18
CA HIS A 97 -5.62 3.60 14.95
C HIS A 97 -5.78 4.92 14.18
N GLU A 98 -6.04 6.02 14.88
CA GLU A 98 -6.35 7.32 14.26
C GLU A 98 -5.11 8.03 13.69
N SER A 99 -3.94 7.90 14.33
CA SER A 99 -2.72 8.50 13.81
C SER A 99 -1.46 7.73 14.23
N ILE A 100 -0.65 7.36 13.24
CA ILE A 100 0.73 6.89 13.39
C ILE A 100 1.55 7.78 12.46
N THR A 101 2.64 8.32 12.96
CA THR A 101 3.49 9.23 12.20
C THR A 101 4.51 8.45 11.36
N LEU A 102 5.06 9.10 10.32
CA LEU A 102 6.13 8.50 9.53
C LEU A 102 7.43 8.29 10.34
N SER A 103 7.61 9.04 11.43
CA SER A 103 8.71 8.87 12.38
C SER A 103 8.58 7.62 13.24
N ASP A 104 7.36 7.13 13.45
CA ASP A 104 7.12 5.93 14.25
C ASP A 104 7.53 4.70 13.43
N ARG A 105 8.74 4.20 13.70
CA ARG A 105 9.27 2.97 13.09
C ARG A 105 8.65 1.72 13.68
N THR A 106 8.20 1.78 14.93
CA THR A 106 7.55 0.68 15.63
C THR A 106 6.07 1.00 15.80
N PHE A 107 5.21 0.07 15.37
CA PHE A 107 3.78 0.09 15.62
C PHE A 107 3.51 -0.57 16.97
N PHE A 108 2.67 0.04 17.83
CA PHE A 108 2.18 -0.56 19.07
C PHE A 108 0.66 -0.51 19.12
N CYS A 109 0.02 -1.63 19.44
CA CYS A 109 -1.43 -1.70 19.64
C CYS A 109 -1.76 -1.67 21.13
N ASP A 110 -2.46 -0.63 21.57
CA ASP A 110 -2.98 -0.47 22.93
C ASP A 110 -4.03 -1.53 23.32
N ARG A 111 -4.80 -2.05 22.36
CA ARG A 111 -5.86 -3.03 22.61
C ARG A 111 -5.36 -4.46 22.87
N CYS A 112 -4.32 -4.90 22.15
CA CYS A 112 -3.86 -6.30 22.21
C CYS A 112 -2.38 -6.47 22.56
N GLY A 113 -1.62 -5.38 22.69
CA GLY A 113 -0.20 -5.40 23.01
C GLY A 113 0.72 -5.73 21.84
N TYR A 114 0.20 -5.89 20.61
CA TYR A 114 1.02 -6.17 19.43
C TYR A 114 2.08 -5.08 19.21
N SER A 115 3.32 -5.49 18.94
CA SER A 115 4.43 -4.58 18.64
C SER A 115 5.34 -5.14 17.54
N GLU A 116 5.57 -4.35 16.48
CA GLU A 116 6.50 -4.72 15.40
C GLU A 116 6.93 -3.48 14.59
N ASP A 117 7.97 -3.61 13.75
CA ASP A 117 8.28 -2.59 12.74
C ASP A 117 7.06 -2.31 11.85
N ARG A 118 6.77 -1.03 11.65
CA ARG A 118 5.59 -0.53 10.94
C ARG A 118 5.48 -1.05 9.52
N ASP A 119 6.59 -1.18 8.80
CA ASP A 119 6.58 -1.60 7.40
C ASP A 119 6.34 -3.12 7.31
N ILE A 120 6.91 -3.92 8.22
CA ILE A 120 6.62 -5.37 8.35
C ILE A 120 5.15 -5.59 8.74
N LYS A 121 4.69 -4.85 9.75
CA LYS A 121 3.31 -4.82 10.21
C LYS A 121 2.33 -4.51 9.08
N ALA A 122 2.61 -3.50 8.27
CA ALA A 122 1.76 -3.10 7.15
C ALA A 122 1.69 -4.19 6.07
N ALA A 123 2.80 -4.87 5.79
CA ALA A 123 2.83 -6.00 4.87
C ALA A 123 1.95 -7.16 5.37
N LYS A 124 1.98 -7.47 6.68
CA LYS A 124 1.07 -8.46 7.29
C LYS A 124 -0.41 -8.05 7.16
N THR A 125 -0.73 -6.77 7.38
CA THR A 125 -2.10 -6.26 7.20
C THR A 125 -2.58 -6.45 5.76
N LEU A 126 -1.72 -6.17 4.77
CA LEU A 126 -2.06 -6.36 3.35
C LEU A 126 -2.28 -7.84 3.02
N LEU A 127 -1.45 -8.73 3.56
CA LEU A 127 -1.66 -10.18 3.40
C LEU A 127 -3.00 -10.63 3.99
N LEU A 128 -3.38 -10.11 5.17
CA LEU A 128 -4.70 -10.37 5.77
C LEU A 128 -5.82 -9.92 4.85
N ALA A 129 -5.78 -8.67 4.37
CA ALA A 129 -6.76 -8.14 3.42
C ALA A 129 -6.84 -8.96 2.12
N GLY A 130 -5.69 -9.40 1.61
CA GLY A 130 -5.60 -10.28 0.43
C GLY A 130 -6.26 -11.63 0.66
N LYS A 131 -6.04 -12.25 1.83
CA LYS A 131 -6.71 -13.50 2.22
C LYS A 131 -8.23 -13.35 2.27
N HIS A 132 -8.74 -12.28 2.89
CA HIS A 132 -10.18 -12.01 2.92
C HIS A 132 -10.76 -11.83 1.51
N LYS A 133 -10.06 -11.08 0.65
CA LYS A 133 -10.48 -10.86 -0.74
C LYS A 133 -10.57 -12.17 -1.53
N ILE A 134 -9.59 -13.06 -1.39
CA ILE A 134 -9.63 -14.39 -2.01
C ILE A 134 -10.80 -15.20 -1.46
N ALA A 135 -10.95 -15.26 -0.14
CA ALA A 135 -12.00 -16.04 0.52
C ALA A 135 -13.40 -15.61 0.07
N CYS A 136 -13.67 -14.31 -0.09
CA CYS A 136 -14.96 -13.79 -0.53
C CYS A 136 -15.24 -14.05 -2.03
N THR A 137 -14.20 -14.28 -2.85
CA THR A 137 -14.37 -14.59 -4.29
C THR A 137 -14.53 -16.07 -4.59
N LEU A 138 -14.27 -16.95 -3.62
CA LEU A 138 -14.54 -18.37 -3.79
C LEU A 138 -16.06 -18.59 -3.74
N PRO A 139 -16.64 -19.40 -4.65
CA PRO A 139 -18.04 -19.77 -4.54
C PRO A 139 -18.26 -20.39 -3.17
N GLU A 140 -19.34 -19.98 -2.49
CA GLU A 140 -19.75 -20.50 -1.20
C GLU A 140 -19.67 -22.03 -1.21
N GLN A 141 -18.62 -22.59 -0.61
CA GLN A 141 -18.60 -24.02 -0.32
C GLN A 141 -19.75 -24.24 0.66
N LYS A 142 -20.73 -25.06 0.28
CA LYS A 142 -21.79 -25.49 1.20
C LYS A 142 -21.14 -26.29 2.34
N ARG A 143 -20.66 -25.57 3.35
CA ARG A 143 -20.05 -26.14 4.56
C ARG A 143 -21.12 -26.86 5.36
N THR A 144 -20.77 -28.01 5.90
CA THR A 144 -21.66 -28.76 6.77
C THR A 144 -21.89 -28.01 8.09
N PRO A 145 -22.98 -28.27 8.84
CA PRO A 145 -23.28 -27.57 10.09
C PRO A 145 -22.16 -27.64 11.15
N VAL A 146 -21.29 -28.66 11.09
CA VAL A 146 -20.17 -28.84 12.02
C VAL A 146 -19.00 -27.91 11.67
N GLU A 147 -18.78 -27.63 10.38
CA GLU A 147 -17.70 -26.75 9.90
C GLU A 147 -18.03 -25.26 10.04
N ARG A 148 -19.30 -24.91 10.31
CA ARG A 148 -19.72 -23.54 10.60
C ARG A 148 -19.27 -23.05 11.97
N LYS A 149 -19.13 -23.93 12.97
CA LYS A 149 -18.78 -23.54 14.35
C LYS A 149 -17.31 -23.14 14.55
N SER A 150 -16.43 -23.47 13.60
CA SER A 150 -15.00 -23.10 13.63
C SER A 150 -14.64 -21.92 12.71
N ALA A 151 -15.60 -21.42 11.91
CA ALA A 151 -15.39 -20.29 11.02
C ALA A 151 -15.82 -19.03 11.76
N PHE A 152 -14.84 -18.27 12.25
CA PHE A 152 -15.02 -16.97 12.90
C PHE A 152 -15.95 -16.10 12.05
N ASP A 153 -16.97 -15.57 12.70
CA ASP A 153 -18.00 -14.70 12.17
C ASP A 153 -17.35 -13.43 11.60
N THR A 154 -17.27 -13.31 10.28
CA THR A 154 -16.72 -12.11 9.61
C THR A 154 -17.68 -11.67 8.51
N SER A 155 -18.90 -11.36 8.91
CA SER A 155 -19.82 -10.55 8.12
C SER A 155 -19.56 -9.06 8.40
N TYR A 156 -18.75 -8.46 7.54
CA TYR A 156 -18.94 -7.11 6.97
C TYR A 156 -19.68 -6.03 7.81
N GLU A 157 -18.92 -5.16 8.48
CA GLU A 157 -19.31 -3.75 8.73
C GLU A 157 -18.24 -2.72 8.31
N ILE A 158 -17.06 -3.13 7.83
CA ILE A 158 -15.92 -2.21 7.65
C ILE A 158 -16.00 -1.37 6.35
N TRP A 159 -16.88 -1.69 5.39
CA TRP A 159 -16.92 -1.00 4.09
C TRP A 159 -17.88 0.20 4.00
N GLU A 160 -18.76 0.44 4.97
CA GLU A 160 -19.68 1.60 4.92
C GLU A 160 -19.19 2.83 5.70
N LEU A 161 -18.21 2.70 6.59
CA LEU A 161 -17.76 3.82 7.45
C LEU A 161 -16.81 4.82 6.75
N SER A 162 -16.29 4.52 5.56
CA SER A 162 -15.43 5.46 4.81
C SER A 162 -16.19 6.38 3.85
N ALA A 163 -17.51 6.19 3.67
CA ALA A 163 -18.33 7.00 2.75
C ALA A 163 -19.10 8.16 3.42
N LYS A 164 -19.14 8.22 4.75
CA LYS A 164 -19.75 9.35 5.48
C LYS A 164 -18.68 10.39 5.85
N ARG A 165 -18.49 11.34 4.95
CA ARG A 165 -17.85 12.63 5.26
C ARG A 165 -18.72 13.33 6.32
N PRO A 166 -18.21 13.74 7.50
CA PRO A 166 -18.97 14.63 8.35
C PRO A 166 -19.14 15.96 7.63
N GLU A 167 -20.38 16.41 7.49
CA GLU A 167 -20.68 17.79 7.11
C GLU A 167 -20.00 18.74 8.10
N LYS A 168 -19.55 19.90 7.61
CA LYS A 168 -18.94 20.96 8.42
C LYS A 168 -19.96 21.48 9.44
N GLY A 169 -20.00 20.85 10.62
CA GLY A 169 -20.67 21.36 11.81
C GLY A 169 -19.76 22.31 12.58
N LYS A 170 -20.30 23.46 12.98
CA LYS A 170 -19.64 24.60 13.65
C LYS A 170 -18.81 24.19 14.87
N SER A 171 -17.66 24.82 15.02
CA SER A 171 -16.85 24.84 16.25
C SER A 171 -17.67 25.33 17.45
N PRO A 172 -17.62 24.68 18.62
CA PRO A 172 -18.14 25.27 19.84
C PRO A 172 -17.22 26.40 20.32
N GLU A 173 -17.82 27.52 20.70
CA GLU A 173 -17.15 28.68 21.30
C GLU A 173 -16.45 28.28 22.62
N ALA A 174 -15.22 28.76 22.80
CA ALA A 174 -14.47 28.59 24.03
C ALA A 174 -15.11 29.38 25.18
N PRO A 175 -15.20 28.83 26.41
CA PRO A 175 -15.70 29.59 27.54
C PRO A 175 -14.72 30.71 27.92
N SER A 176 -15.26 31.93 27.95
CA SER A 176 -14.66 33.15 28.49
C SER A 176 -14.19 32.92 29.94
N SER A 177 -12.88 33.03 30.17
CA SER A 177 -12.30 33.09 31.51
C SER A 177 -12.64 34.44 32.14
N LYS A 178 -13.57 34.45 33.09
CA LYS A 178 -13.63 35.49 34.12
C LYS A 178 -12.77 35.03 35.29
N HIS A 179 -11.64 35.69 35.51
CA HIS A 179 -11.10 36.10 36.81
C HIS A 179 -9.94 37.06 36.58
#